data_AF-A0A067MKM7-F1
#
_entry.id   AF-A0A067MKM7-F1
#
_cell.length_a   1.000
_cell.length_b   1.000
_cell.length_c   1.000
_cell.angle_alpha   90.00
_cell.angle_beta   90.00
_cell.angle_gamma   90.00
#
_symmetry.space_group_name_H-M   'P 1'
#
loop_
_entity.id
_entity.type
_entity.pdbx_description
1 polymer ?
#
loop_
_entity_poly.entity_id
_entity_poly.type
_entity_poly.pdbx_seq_one_letter_code
_entity_poly.pdbx_strand_id
1 'polypeptide(L)'
;MNVLYEAKCEPVHDSVAASLSLFISLGLIVSYAPQHYRIISQRSSEGISPWFLLLGSTSCAAGMLNMVTLQWGVIKCCSKVGAASCIESLGGIIQVSLMWLLFTLILILYLIYFPPHLKFAYYQASATPNHIKACTCDACDQIRAGQVIETTPLWRQSVVLTWVVAIHFAFCFFVTLIIVATRTSLRTVEIWATFLGVTSALLAGIQYTPQLLYTYRARLVGAISVPMMCMQTPGAVIMCVSIAIRPGTNWTSWITYATAGTFQGTLLIMCIAWKIRQRKLGVDDFGRPLQSGSATANERTALINADGTASE
;
A
#
# COMPACT_ATOMS: atom_id res chain seq x y z
N MET A 1 -4.35 -40.25 -15.09
CA MET A 1 -5.58 -39.77 -14.43
C MET A 1 -5.56 -38.25 -14.51
N ASN A 2 -6.33 -37.67 -15.43
CA ASN A 2 -6.37 -36.22 -15.70
C ASN A 2 -7.10 -35.53 -14.55
N VAL A 3 -6.41 -34.69 -13.77
CA VAL A 3 -6.98 -34.07 -12.56
C VAL A 3 -7.09 -32.54 -12.64
N LEU A 4 -6.76 -31.91 -13.77
CA LEU A 4 -7.37 -30.62 -14.09
C LEU A 4 -8.69 -30.97 -14.76
N TYR A 5 -9.74 -30.98 -13.94
CA TYR A 5 -11.16 -30.99 -14.30
C TYR A 5 -11.33 -30.73 -15.82
N GLU A 6 -11.86 -31.70 -16.57
CA GLU A 6 -12.65 -31.35 -17.76
C GLU A 6 -13.81 -30.53 -17.22
N ALA A 7 -13.54 -29.24 -16.98
CA ALA A 7 -14.57 -28.27 -16.72
C ALA A 7 -15.40 -28.31 -17.99
N LYS A 8 -16.58 -28.92 -17.90
CA LYS A 8 -17.67 -28.52 -18.78
C LYS A 8 -17.74 -27.01 -18.60
N CYS A 9 -17.22 -26.29 -19.58
CA CYS A 9 -17.20 -24.84 -19.58
C CYS A 9 -18.63 -24.38 -19.88
N GLU A 10 -19.51 -24.57 -18.89
CA GLU A 10 -20.89 -24.16 -18.97
C GLU A 10 -20.95 -22.68 -18.58
N PRO A 11 -21.67 -21.84 -19.35
CA PRO A 11 -21.85 -20.45 -19.00
C PRO A 11 -22.67 -20.36 -17.71
N VAL A 12 -22.00 -20.07 -16.59
CA VAL A 12 -22.65 -19.80 -15.30
C VAL A 12 -22.98 -18.31 -15.24
N HIS A 13 -24.26 -17.99 -15.33
CA HIS A 13 -24.76 -16.63 -15.13
C HIS A 13 -25.19 -16.46 -13.67
N ASP A 14 -24.39 -15.71 -12.92
CA ASP A 14 -24.70 -15.30 -11.55
C ASP A 14 -24.63 -13.78 -11.45
N SER A 15 -25.78 -13.14 -11.68
CA SER A 15 -25.91 -11.68 -11.67
C SER A 15 -25.62 -11.07 -10.30
N VAL A 16 -25.85 -11.82 -9.21
CA VAL A 16 -25.56 -11.37 -7.84
C VAL A 16 -24.05 -11.34 -7.63
N ALA A 17 -23.35 -12.42 -7.95
CA ALA A 17 -21.89 -12.46 -7.85
C ALA A 17 -21.22 -11.43 -8.77
N ALA A 18 -21.73 -11.24 -9.99
CA ALA A 18 -21.22 -10.23 -10.91
C ALA A 18 -21.41 -8.80 -10.36
N SER A 19 -22.61 -8.47 -9.88
CA SER A 19 -22.91 -7.17 -9.27
C SER A 19 -22.06 -6.90 -8.04
N LEU A 20 -21.86 -7.92 -7.20
CA LEU A 20 -21.01 -7.84 -6.02
C LEU A 20 -19.54 -7.58 -6.41
N SER A 21 -19.03 -8.29 -7.42
CA SER A 21 -17.66 -8.10 -7.93
C SER A 21 -17.44 -6.67 -8.44
N LEU A 22 -18.42 -6.15 -9.19
CA LEU A 22 -18.39 -4.80 -9.72
C LEU A 22 -18.41 -3.76 -8.60
N PHE A 23 -19.31 -3.92 -7.63
CA PHE A 23 -19.41 -3.03 -6.46
C PHE A 23 -18.09 -2.97 -5.69
N ILE A 24 -17.49 -4.13 -5.39
CA ILE A 24 -16.21 -4.18 -4.68
C ILE A 24 -15.09 -3.54 -5.51
N SER A 25 -15.04 -3.81 -6.81
CA SER A 25 -14.02 -3.25 -7.71
C SER A 25 -14.09 -1.72 -7.79
N LEU A 26 -15.30 -1.15 -7.89
CA LEU A 26 -15.49 0.30 -7.84
C LEU A 26 -15.11 0.87 -6.47
N GLY A 27 -15.49 0.20 -5.38
CA GLY A 27 -15.11 0.58 -4.02
C GLY A 27 -13.59 0.61 -3.83
N LEU A 28 -12.85 -0.33 -4.42
CA LEU A 28 -11.38 -0.34 -4.41
C LEU A 28 -10.80 0.88 -5.12
N ILE A 29 -11.29 1.21 -6.33
CA ILE A 29 -10.82 2.39 -7.08
C ILE A 29 -11.04 3.66 -6.26
N VAL A 30 -12.26 3.85 -5.74
CA VAL A 30 -12.62 5.01 -4.92
C VAL A 30 -11.76 5.09 -3.66
N SER A 31 -11.43 3.95 -3.04
CA SER A 31 -10.62 3.91 -1.82
C SER A 31 -9.16 4.28 -2.05
N TYR A 32 -8.58 3.91 -3.19
CA TYR A 32 -7.17 4.17 -3.52
C TYR A 32 -6.94 5.53 -4.19
N ALA A 33 -7.94 6.04 -4.92
CA ALA A 33 -7.84 7.29 -5.67
C ALA A 33 -7.34 8.50 -4.84
N PRO A 34 -7.80 8.74 -3.59
CA PRO A 34 -7.29 9.85 -2.78
C PRO A 34 -5.79 9.79 -2.52
N GLN A 35 -5.24 8.58 -2.32
CA GLN A 35 -3.82 8.38 -2.08
C GLN A 35 -3.01 8.63 -3.35
N HIS A 36 -3.45 8.12 -4.50
CA HIS A 36 -2.81 8.39 -5.78
C HIS A 36 -2.84 9.88 -6.11
N TYR A 37 -4.01 10.51 -5.96
CA TYR A 37 -4.20 11.94 -6.17
C TYR A 37 -3.29 12.78 -5.27
N ARG A 38 -3.18 12.43 -3.99
CA ARG A 38 -2.32 13.15 -3.04
C ARG A 38 -0.85 13.12 -3.48
N ILE A 39 -0.31 11.97 -3.85
CA ILE A 39 1.10 11.87 -4.28
C ILE A 39 1.34 12.70 -5.56
N ILE A 40 0.42 12.61 -6.53
CA ILE A 40 0.55 13.30 -7.82
C ILE A 40 0.41 14.82 -7.65
N SER A 41 -0.60 15.27 -6.91
CA SER A 41 -0.88 16.70 -6.69
C SER A 41 0.19 17.36 -5.82
N GLN A 42 0.68 16.69 -4.78
CA GLN A 42 1.75 17.19 -3.92
C GLN A 42 3.14 17.05 -4.55
N ARG A 43 3.25 16.28 -5.64
CA ARG A 43 4.53 15.92 -6.30
C ARG A 43 5.57 15.40 -5.28
N SER A 44 5.10 14.76 -4.22
CA SER A 44 5.91 14.29 -3.10
C SER A 44 5.34 13.00 -2.52
N SER A 45 6.22 12.08 -2.17
CA SER A 45 5.91 10.83 -1.49
C SER A 45 6.33 10.84 -0.01
N GLU A 46 6.48 12.02 0.57
CA GLU A 46 6.90 12.20 1.96
C GLU A 46 5.92 11.56 2.95
N GLY A 47 6.46 10.96 4.00
CA GLY A 47 5.68 10.24 5.02
C GLY A 47 5.28 8.80 4.65
N ILE A 48 5.56 8.35 3.43
CA ILE A 48 5.31 6.95 3.03
C ILE A 48 6.53 6.08 3.37
N SER A 49 6.30 5.03 4.17
CA SER A 49 7.35 4.09 4.56
C SER A 49 7.69 3.10 3.44
N PRO A 50 8.97 2.96 3.04
CA PRO A 50 9.36 2.00 2.01
C PRO A 50 9.19 0.54 2.46
N TRP A 51 9.32 0.24 3.75
CA TRP A 51 9.02 -1.09 4.30
C TRP A 51 7.54 -1.43 4.21
N PHE A 52 6.66 -0.46 4.44
CA PHE A 52 5.22 -0.65 4.29
C PHE A 52 4.87 -0.99 2.84
N LEU A 53 5.49 -0.30 1.87
CA LEU A 53 5.30 -0.59 0.45
C LEU A 53 5.85 -1.95 0.06
N LEU A 54 7.04 -2.34 0.56
CA LEU A 54 7.61 -3.67 0.34
C LEU A 54 6.63 -4.77 0.78
N LEU A 55 6.22 -4.74 2.05
CA LEU A 55 5.38 -5.78 2.65
C LEU A 55 4.01 -5.82 1.98
N GLY A 56 3.42 -4.66 1.70
CA GLY A 56 2.14 -4.57 1.02
C GLY A 56 2.18 -5.07 -0.42
N SER A 57 3.16 -4.63 -1.21
CA SER A 57 3.27 -5.04 -2.62
C SER A 57 3.59 -6.52 -2.76
N THR A 58 4.44 -7.08 -1.90
CA THR A 58 4.74 -8.53 -1.89
C THR A 58 3.56 -9.36 -1.42
N SER A 59 2.84 -8.91 -0.38
CA SER A 59 1.60 -9.52 0.09
C SER A 59 0.54 -9.56 -1.02
N CYS A 60 0.17 -8.41 -1.59
CA CYS A 60 -0.90 -8.36 -2.59
C CYS A 60 -0.53 -9.08 -3.90
N ALA A 61 0.75 -9.12 -4.28
CA ALA A 61 1.23 -9.94 -5.38
C ALA A 61 1.04 -11.44 -5.12
N ALA A 62 1.41 -11.91 -3.92
CA ALA A 62 1.24 -13.31 -3.54
C ALA A 62 -0.25 -13.70 -3.46
N GLY A 63 -1.10 -12.83 -2.90
CA GLY A 63 -2.56 -13.04 -2.88
C GLY A 63 -3.17 -13.09 -4.29
N MET A 64 -2.71 -12.24 -5.20
CA MET A 64 -3.14 -12.26 -6.61
C MET A 64 -2.73 -13.55 -7.32
N LEU A 65 -1.48 -13.97 -7.16
CA LEU A 65 -1.01 -15.22 -7.76
C LEU A 65 -1.66 -16.46 -7.14
N ASN A 66 -2.03 -16.44 -5.85
CA ASN A 66 -2.84 -17.49 -5.23
C ASN A 66 -4.20 -17.62 -5.96
N MET A 67 -4.88 -16.50 -6.16
CA MET A 67 -6.17 -16.47 -6.87
C MET A 67 -6.03 -17.00 -8.30
N VAL A 68 -5.03 -16.53 -9.05
CA VAL A 68 -4.75 -17.00 -10.42
C VAL A 68 -4.44 -18.50 -10.46
N THR A 69 -3.65 -19.00 -9.49
CA THR A 69 -3.29 -20.41 -9.39
C THR A 69 -4.53 -21.30 -9.22
N LEU A 70 -5.42 -20.94 -8.29
CA LEU A 70 -6.61 -21.72 -7.97
C LEU A 70 -7.69 -21.63 -9.04
N GLN A 71 -7.86 -20.45 -9.66
CA GLN A 71 -8.88 -20.20 -10.67
C GLN A 71 -8.38 -20.38 -12.11
N TRP A 72 -7.20 -20.99 -12.33
CA TRP A 72 -6.64 -21.18 -13.67
C TRP A 72 -7.57 -21.96 -14.62
N GLY A 73 -8.36 -22.90 -14.11
CA GLY A 73 -9.36 -23.61 -14.89
C GLY A 73 -10.41 -22.69 -15.51
N VAL A 74 -10.84 -21.67 -14.75
CA VAL A 74 -11.80 -20.64 -15.22
C VAL A 74 -11.19 -19.80 -16.34
N ILE A 75 -9.93 -19.40 -16.18
CA ILE A 75 -9.18 -18.65 -17.19
C ILE A 75 -9.08 -19.45 -18.51
N LYS A 76 -8.81 -20.76 -18.43
CA LYS A 76 -8.79 -21.62 -19.63
C LYS A 76 -10.17 -21.72 -20.31
N CYS A 77 -11.23 -21.81 -19.52
CA CYS A 77 -12.61 -21.85 -20.03
C CYS A 77 -13.04 -20.57 -20.75
N CYS A 78 -12.43 -19.41 -20.45
CA CYS A 78 -12.73 -18.16 -21.16
C CYS A 78 -12.49 -18.22 -22.68
N SER A 79 -11.64 -19.14 -23.17
CA SER A 79 -11.47 -19.37 -24.62
C SER A 79 -12.66 -20.08 -25.28
N LYS A 80 -13.59 -20.61 -24.49
CA LYS A 80 -14.72 -21.46 -24.93
C LYS A 80 -16.10 -20.86 -24.64
N VAL A 81 -16.17 -19.81 -23.83
CA VAL A 81 -17.44 -19.13 -23.46
C VAL A 81 -17.48 -17.71 -24.04
N GLY A 82 -18.68 -17.12 -24.08
CA GLY A 82 -18.85 -15.72 -24.51
C GLY A 82 -18.13 -14.73 -23.58
N ALA A 83 -17.76 -13.56 -24.11
CA ALA A 83 -16.98 -12.55 -23.39
C ALA A 83 -17.66 -12.08 -22.10
N ALA A 84 -18.98 -11.86 -22.12
CA ALA A 84 -19.75 -11.43 -20.95
C ALA A 84 -19.69 -12.49 -19.82
N SER A 85 -19.98 -13.75 -20.13
CA SER A 85 -19.91 -14.86 -19.17
C SER A 85 -18.49 -15.08 -18.64
N CYS A 86 -17.46 -14.85 -19.46
CA CYS A 86 -16.07 -14.89 -19.01
C CYS A 86 -15.78 -13.78 -17.99
N ILE A 87 -16.19 -12.53 -18.26
CA ILE A 87 -15.99 -11.41 -17.32
C ILE A 87 -16.67 -11.68 -15.97
N GLU A 88 -17.91 -12.20 -16.00
CA GLU A 88 -18.64 -12.61 -14.79
C GLU A 88 -17.87 -13.68 -14.01
N SER A 89 -17.35 -14.68 -14.72
CA SER A 89 -16.58 -15.79 -14.12
C SER A 89 -15.23 -15.33 -13.57
N LEU A 90 -14.60 -14.33 -14.18
CA LEU A 90 -13.31 -13.78 -13.76
C LEU A 90 -13.41 -12.72 -12.65
N GLY A 91 -14.61 -12.41 -12.14
CA GLY A 91 -14.82 -11.32 -11.19
C GLY A 91 -13.87 -11.34 -9.99
N GLY A 92 -13.59 -12.52 -9.42
CA GLY A 92 -12.65 -12.67 -8.30
C GLY A 92 -11.20 -12.36 -8.68
N ILE A 93 -10.73 -12.87 -9.83
CA ILE A 93 -9.40 -12.57 -10.38
C ILE A 93 -9.27 -11.07 -10.67
N ILE A 94 -10.26 -10.47 -11.32
CA ILE A 94 -10.27 -9.04 -11.66
C ILE A 94 -10.18 -8.20 -10.38
N GLN A 95 -11.02 -8.49 -9.39
CA GLN A 95 -11.09 -7.76 -8.12
C GLN A 95 -9.75 -7.79 -7.36
N VAL A 96 -9.14 -8.97 -7.23
CA VAL A 96 -7.84 -9.11 -6.55
C VAL A 96 -6.70 -8.48 -7.35
N SER A 97 -6.69 -8.67 -8.67
CA SER A 97 -5.67 -8.11 -9.56
C SER A 97 -5.72 -6.59 -9.57
N LEU A 98 -6.92 -6.01 -9.55
CA LEU A 98 -7.13 -4.58 -9.41
C LEU A 98 -6.54 -4.06 -8.10
N MET A 99 -6.76 -4.75 -6.98
CA MET A 99 -6.15 -4.37 -5.69
C MET A 99 -4.63 -4.37 -5.76
N TRP A 100 -4.02 -5.43 -6.31
CA TRP A 100 -2.57 -5.53 -6.50
C TRP A 100 -2.04 -4.41 -7.39
N LEU A 101 -2.72 -4.11 -8.51
CA LEU A 101 -2.34 -3.07 -9.44
C LEU A 101 -2.40 -1.67 -8.78
N LEU A 102 -3.51 -1.36 -8.10
CA LEU A 102 -3.68 -0.07 -7.42
C LEU A 102 -2.64 0.15 -6.32
N PHE A 103 -2.30 -0.89 -5.56
CA PHE A 103 -1.23 -0.81 -4.55
C PHE A 103 0.15 -0.68 -5.19
N THR A 104 0.43 -1.44 -6.25
CA THR A 104 1.70 -1.34 -6.99
C THR A 104 1.87 0.03 -7.64
N LEU A 105 0.78 0.66 -8.10
CA LEU A 105 0.81 2.04 -8.58
C LEU A 105 1.26 3.03 -7.48
N ILE A 106 0.90 2.81 -6.22
CA ILE A 106 1.43 3.62 -5.10
C ILE A 106 2.96 3.48 -5.02
N LEU A 107 3.50 2.27 -5.11
CA LEU A 107 4.95 2.04 -5.11
C LEU A 107 5.65 2.72 -6.29
N ILE A 108 5.07 2.67 -7.48
CA ILE A 108 5.61 3.35 -8.67
C ILE A 108 5.59 4.87 -8.47
N LEU A 109 4.45 5.43 -8.07
CA LEU A 109 4.31 6.86 -7.78
C LEU A 109 5.25 7.32 -6.66
N TYR A 110 5.46 6.47 -5.64
CA TYR A 110 6.40 6.72 -4.56
C TYR A 110 7.83 6.93 -5.06
N LEU A 111 8.31 6.10 -6.00
CA LEU A 111 9.64 6.28 -6.58
C LEU A 111 9.73 7.50 -7.50
N ILE A 112 8.70 7.73 -8.32
CA ILE A 112 8.66 8.86 -9.25
C ILE A 112 8.67 10.19 -8.50
N TYR A 113 7.87 10.29 -7.43
CA TYR A 113 7.69 11.50 -6.63
C TYR A 113 8.51 11.50 -5.34
N PHE A 114 9.61 10.76 -5.32
CA PHE A 114 10.49 10.74 -4.15
C PHE A 114 11.10 12.14 -3.93
N PRO A 115 10.94 12.76 -2.74
CA PRO A 115 11.32 14.14 -2.51
C PRO A 115 12.84 14.38 -2.70
N PRO A 116 13.25 15.36 -3.54
CA PRO A 116 14.67 15.60 -3.84
C PRO A 116 15.54 15.89 -2.63
N HIS A 117 15.01 16.62 -1.64
CA HIS A 117 15.72 16.98 -0.42
C HIS A 117 15.97 15.78 0.52
N LEU A 118 15.19 14.70 0.39
CA LEU A 118 15.47 13.43 1.07
C LEU A 118 16.29 12.48 0.21
N LYS A 119 16.50 12.80 -1.08
CA LYS A 119 17.22 11.94 -2.03
C LYS A 119 18.72 12.19 -2.02
N PHE A 120 19.13 13.45 -1.94
CA PHE A 120 20.53 13.87 -2.03
C PHE A 120 21.00 14.51 -0.72
N ALA A 121 22.15 14.05 -0.23
CA ALA A 121 22.89 14.70 0.85
C ALA A 121 24.08 15.44 0.24
N TYR A 122 24.30 16.67 0.74
CA TYR A 122 25.39 17.53 0.29
C TYR A 122 26.47 17.57 1.36
N TYR A 123 27.66 17.10 1.02
CA TYR A 123 28.82 17.21 1.89
C TYR A 123 29.77 18.29 1.36
N GLN A 124 30.19 19.18 2.25
CA GLN A 124 31.27 20.13 1.99
C GLN A 124 32.43 19.77 2.91
N ALA A 125 33.57 19.45 2.30
CA ALA A 125 34.81 19.28 3.06
C ALA A 125 35.15 20.61 3.75
N SER A 126 35.42 20.55 5.05
CA SER A 126 35.80 21.72 5.85
C SER A 126 37.31 21.76 6.02
N ALA A 127 37.92 22.93 5.83
CA ALA A 127 39.35 23.11 6.04
C ALA A 127 39.70 22.91 7.52
N THR A 128 40.69 22.06 7.80
CA THR A 128 41.35 22.02 9.10
C THR A 128 42.14 23.31 9.33
N PRO A 129 42.18 23.85 10.57
CA PRO A 129 43.01 25.01 10.87
C PRO A 129 44.49 24.65 10.64
N ASN A 130 45.22 25.48 9.88
CA ASN A 130 46.65 25.41 9.50
C ASN A 130 47.02 24.92 8.09
N HIS A 131 46.10 24.85 7.12
CA HIS A 131 46.48 24.55 5.72
C HIS A 131 46.85 25.80 4.90
N ILE A 132 47.98 25.73 4.19
CA ILE A 132 48.49 26.76 3.27
C ILE A 132 47.80 26.60 1.90
N LYS A 133 47.56 27.69 1.15
CA LYS A 133 46.89 27.67 -0.17
C LYS A 133 47.48 26.69 -1.19
N ALA A 134 48.76 26.34 -1.09
CA ALA A 134 49.45 25.40 -2.00
C ALA A 134 49.46 23.93 -1.51
N CYS A 135 48.80 23.61 -0.40
CA CYS A 135 48.81 22.26 0.16
C CYS A 135 48.12 21.23 -0.76
N THR A 136 48.74 20.06 -0.95
CA THR A 136 48.32 18.96 -1.83
C THR A 136 47.92 17.70 -1.04
N CYS A 137 47.28 17.86 0.11
CA CYS A 137 46.72 16.71 0.84
C CYS A 137 45.29 16.41 0.37
N ASP A 138 44.84 15.16 0.59
CA ASP A 138 43.49 14.72 0.20
C ASP A 138 42.39 15.66 0.69
N ALA A 139 42.50 16.20 1.92
CA ALA A 139 41.49 17.14 2.45
C ALA A 139 41.44 18.45 1.66
N CYS A 140 42.58 19.02 1.27
CA CYS A 140 42.62 20.22 0.43
C CYS A 140 42.15 19.93 -1.01
N ASP A 141 42.43 18.74 -1.53
CA ASP A 141 41.95 18.31 -2.85
C ASP A 141 40.44 18.10 -2.87
N GLN A 142 39.84 17.53 -1.81
CA GLN A 142 38.38 17.42 -1.66
C GLN A 142 37.70 18.78 -1.58
N ILE A 143 38.31 19.76 -0.90
CA ILE A 143 37.79 21.15 -0.86
C ILE A 143 37.83 21.78 -2.27
N ARG A 144 38.92 21.56 -3.02
CA ARG A 144 39.04 22.05 -4.42
C ARG A 144 38.09 21.34 -5.37
N ALA A 145 37.83 20.05 -5.16
CA ALA A 145 36.87 19.26 -5.92
C ALA A 145 35.42 19.74 -5.70
N GLY A 146 35.17 20.50 -4.64
CA GLY A 146 33.90 21.17 -4.38
C GLY A 146 32.90 20.28 -3.65
N GLN A 147 31.61 20.57 -3.85
CA GLN A 147 30.53 19.90 -3.15
C GLN A 147 30.32 18.47 -3.69
N VAL A 148 30.40 17.48 -2.81
CA VAL A 148 30.11 16.08 -3.15
C VAL A 148 28.61 15.83 -2.95
N ILE A 149 27.96 15.28 -3.96
CA ILE A 149 26.54 14.92 -3.93
C ILE A 149 26.44 13.40 -3.77
N GLU A 150 25.96 12.95 -2.61
CA GLU A 150 25.71 11.54 -2.36
C GLU A 150 24.21 11.25 -2.21
N THR A 151 23.81 10.02 -2.50
CA THR A 151 22.43 9.59 -2.26
C THR A 151 22.22 9.18 -0.81
N THR A 152 21.09 9.57 -0.24
CA THR A 152 20.78 9.25 1.16
C THR A 152 20.57 7.75 1.37
N PRO A 153 20.79 7.24 2.60
CA PRO A 153 20.48 5.86 2.96
C PRO A 153 19.00 5.51 2.73
N LEU A 154 18.10 6.46 3.00
CA LEU A 154 16.65 6.26 2.80
C LEU A 154 16.33 6.01 1.33
N TRP A 155 16.85 6.84 0.41
CA TRP A 155 16.65 6.62 -1.03
C TRP A 155 17.23 5.28 -1.48
N ARG A 156 18.45 4.95 -1.04
CA ARG A 156 19.10 3.68 -1.37
C ARG A 156 18.25 2.49 -0.90
N GLN A 157 17.75 2.56 0.32
CA GLN A 157 16.88 1.54 0.88
C GLN A 157 15.58 1.41 0.08
N SER A 158 14.93 2.52 -0.29
CA SER A 158 13.73 2.53 -1.13
C SER A 158 13.93 1.85 -2.48
N VAL A 159 15.06 2.11 -3.14
CA VAL A 159 15.42 1.47 -4.41
C VAL A 159 15.67 -0.03 -4.21
N VAL A 160 16.46 -0.42 -3.20
CA VAL A 160 16.74 -1.84 -2.89
C VAL A 160 15.45 -2.60 -2.61
N LEU A 161 14.57 -2.07 -1.77
CA LEU A 161 13.31 -2.72 -1.43
C LEU A 161 12.40 -2.86 -2.65
N THR A 162 12.38 -1.88 -3.56
CA THR A 162 11.61 -1.98 -4.81
C THR A 162 12.14 -3.13 -5.69
N TRP A 163 13.46 -3.27 -5.81
CA TRP A 163 14.04 -4.42 -6.53
C TRP A 163 13.70 -5.75 -5.87
N VAL A 164 13.68 -5.82 -4.54
CA VAL A 164 13.23 -7.01 -3.81
C VAL A 164 11.77 -7.34 -4.15
N VAL A 165 10.86 -6.35 -4.19
CA VAL A 165 9.46 -6.54 -4.63
C VAL A 165 9.42 -7.11 -6.05
N ALA A 166 10.17 -6.50 -6.98
CA ALA A 166 10.16 -6.89 -8.39
C ALA A 166 10.70 -8.31 -8.60
N ILE A 167 11.79 -8.67 -7.94
CA ILE A 167 12.39 -10.02 -8.00
C ILE A 167 11.45 -11.05 -7.38
N HIS A 168 10.86 -10.76 -6.22
CA HIS A 168 9.87 -11.63 -5.58
C HIS A 168 8.66 -11.87 -6.50
N PHE A 169 8.11 -10.81 -7.10
CA PHE A 169 7.02 -10.93 -8.06
C PHE A 169 7.42 -11.78 -9.27
N ALA A 170 8.57 -11.50 -9.90
CA ALA A 170 9.04 -12.23 -11.06
C ALA A 170 9.24 -13.73 -10.75
N PHE A 171 9.82 -14.05 -9.59
CA PHE A 171 9.99 -15.43 -9.13
C PHE A 171 8.65 -16.13 -8.92
N CYS A 172 7.76 -15.55 -8.13
CA CYS A 172 6.45 -16.15 -7.85
C CYS A 172 5.59 -16.27 -9.11
N PHE A 173 5.64 -15.28 -10.00
CA PHE A 173 4.95 -15.31 -11.28
C PHE A 173 5.50 -16.42 -12.18
N PHE A 174 6.82 -16.54 -12.30
CA PHE A 174 7.46 -17.59 -13.09
C PHE A 174 7.10 -19.00 -12.59
N VAL A 175 7.19 -19.24 -11.27
CA VAL A 175 6.79 -20.53 -10.69
C VAL A 175 5.30 -20.81 -10.92
N THR A 176 4.44 -19.80 -10.72
CA THR A 176 3.01 -19.92 -11.01
C THR A 176 2.78 -20.29 -12.47
N LEU A 177 3.42 -19.61 -13.41
CA LEU A 177 3.33 -19.91 -14.84
C LEU A 177 3.73 -21.35 -15.16
N ILE A 178 4.84 -21.85 -14.60
CA ILE A 178 5.27 -23.25 -14.80
C ILE A 178 4.19 -24.21 -14.31
N ILE A 179 3.67 -24.01 -13.10
CA ILE A 179 2.68 -24.89 -12.49
C ILE A 179 1.39 -24.91 -13.32
N VAL A 180 0.91 -23.74 -13.77
CA VAL A 180 -0.37 -23.65 -14.49
C VAL A 180 -0.27 -24.03 -15.98
N ALA A 181 0.91 -23.87 -16.59
CA ALA A 181 1.17 -24.23 -17.99
C ALA A 181 1.48 -25.72 -18.15
N THR A 182 2.13 -26.34 -17.17
CA THR A 182 2.44 -27.77 -17.20
C THR A 182 1.31 -28.61 -16.63
N ARG A 183 1.30 -29.91 -16.92
CA ARG A 183 0.29 -30.85 -16.39
C ARG A 183 0.65 -31.30 -14.97
N THR A 184 0.68 -30.37 -14.02
CA THR A 184 0.95 -30.69 -12.61
C THR A 184 -0.25 -31.36 -11.93
N SER A 185 0.01 -32.13 -10.87
CA SER A 185 -1.05 -32.69 -10.03
C SER A 185 -1.78 -31.60 -9.24
N LEU A 186 -3.07 -31.82 -8.91
CA LEU A 186 -3.85 -30.90 -8.07
C LEU A 186 -3.15 -30.60 -6.73
N ARG A 187 -2.54 -31.62 -6.13
CA ARG A 187 -1.77 -31.47 -4.89
C ARG A 187 -0.66 -30.43 -5.02
N THR A 188 0.02 -30.36 -6.16
CA THR A 188 1.10 -29.37 -6.39
C THR A 188 0.53 -27.96 -6.49
N VAL A 189 -0.60 -27.80 -7.20
CA VAL A 189 -1.33 -26.53 -7.31
C VAL A 189 -1.79 -26.05 -5.93
N GLU A 190 -2.36 -26.93 -5.12
CA GLU A 190 -2.82 -26.62 -3.76
C GLU A 190 -1.69 -26.24 -2.81
N ILE A 191 -0.55 -26.94 -2.85
CA ILE A 191 0.62 -26.61 -2.03
C ILE A 191 1.15 -25.22 -2.40
N TRP A 192 1.30 -24.94 -3.70
CA TRP A 192 1.78 -23.66 -4.17
C TRP A 192 0.81 -22.51 -3.82
N ALA A 193 -0.49 -22.72 -4.06
CA ALA A 193 -1.51 -21.77 -3.63
C ALA A 193 -1.45 -21.53 -2.13
N THR A 194 -1.35 -22.58 -1.31
CA THR A 194 -1.26 -22.46 0.15
C THR A 194 -0.06 -21.64 0.57
N PHE A 195 1.12 -21.91 -0.02
CA PHE A 195 2.33 -21.13 0.23
C PHE A 195 2.11 -19.63 -0.08
N LEU A 196 1.55 -19.31 -1.25
CA LEU A 196 1.27 -17.93 -1.64
C LEU A 196 0.25 -17.25 -0.71
N GLY A 197 -0.85 -17.93 -0.36
CA GLY A 197 -1.92 -17.39 0.47
C GLY A 197 -1.48 -17.14 1.92
N VAL A 198 -0.72 -18.08 2.51
CA VAL A 198 -0.16 -17.94 3.86
C VAL A 198 0.91 -16.85 3.90
N THR A 199 1.84 -16.84 2.93
CA THR A 199 2.86 -15.80 2.82
C THR A 199 2.23 -14.41 2.71
N SER A 200 1.21 -14.30 1.86
CA SER A 200 0.44 -13.07 1.70
C SER A 200 -0.19 -12.58 3.01
N ALA A 201 -0.85 -13.48 3.77
CA ALA A 201 -1.46 -13.13 5.05
C ALA A 201 -0.44 -12.75 6.12
N LEU A 202 0.69 -13.47 6.22
CA LEU A 202 1.76 -13.16 7.16
C LEU A 202 2.36 -11.77 6.88
N LEU A 203 2.67 -11.48 5.62
CA LEU A 203 3.22 -10.19 5.21
C LEU A 203 2.23 -9.04 5.49
N ALA A 204 0.94 -9.25 5.23
CA ALA A 204 -0.10 -8.29 5.60
C ALA A 204 -0.13 -8.06 7.12
N GLY A 205 -0.09 -9.12 7.93
CA GLY A 205 -0.04 -8.99 9.39
C GLY A 205 1.17 -8.18 9.87
N ILE A 206 2.36 -8.46 9.34
CA ILE A 206 3.59 -7.70 9.66
C ILE A 206 3.45 -6.24 9.21
N GLN A 207 2.84 -5.99 8.06
CA GLN A 207 2.62 -4.63 7.53
C GLN A 207 1.74 -3.77 8.45
N TYR A 208 0.64 -4.32 8.99
CA TYR A 208 -0.29 -3.56 9.83
C TYR A 208 0.15 -3.43 11.29
N THR A 209 1.00 -4.35 11.78
CA THR A 209 1.41 -4.41 13.19
C THR A 209 2.04 -3.12 13.73
N PRO A 210 3.02 -2.49 13.05
CA PRO A 210 3.65 -1.25 13.56
C PRO A 210 2.64 -0.14 13.82
N GLN A 211 1.66 0.05 12.91
CA GLN A 211 0.63 1.07 13.06
C GLN A 211 -0.29 0.77 14.24
N LEU A 212 -0.68 -0.50 14.41
CA LEU A 212 -1.51 -0.92 15.53
C LEU A 212 -0.83 -0.65 16.87
N LEU A 213 0.45 -1.05 17.00
CA LEU A 213 1.24 -0.85 18.21
C LEU A 213 1.51 0.64 18.48
N TYR A 214 1.83 1.41 17.45
CA TYR A 214 2.05 2.85 17.58
C TYR A 214 0.79 3.52 18.12
N THR A 215 -0.36 3.25 17.52
CA THR A 215 -1.62 3.88 17.93
C THR A 215 -2.01 3.44 19.34
N TYR A 216 -1.80 2.15 19.67
CA TYR A 216 -2.03 1.62 21.02
C TYR A 216 -1.23 2.37 22.09
N ARG A 217 0.06 2.58 21.83
CA ARG A 217 0.98 3.24 22.76
C ARG A 217 0.75 4.74 22.83
N ALA A 218 0.46 5.38 21.69
CA ALA A 218 0.21 6.82 21.62
C ALA A 218 -1.06 7.23 22.38
N ARG A 219 -2.06 6.35 22.45
CA ARG A 219 -3.38 6.64 23.06
C ARG A 219 -4.10 7.85 22.47
N LEU A 220 -3.76 8.20 21.23
CA LEU A 220 -4.25 9.34 20.46
C LEU A 220 -4.46 8.85 19.01
N VAL A 221 -5.44 9.42 18.30
CA VAL A 221 -5.69 9.08 16.90
C VAL A 221 -4.60 9.65 15.98
N GLY A 222 -4.10 10.85 16.26
CA GLY A 222 -3.10 11.53 15.42
C GLY A 222 -3.60 11.81 14.00
N ALA A 223 -2.71 11.67 13.01
CA ALA A 223 -3.02 11.95 11.60
C ALA A 223 -3.73 10.81 10.85
N ILE A 224 -4.26 9.81 11.56
CA ILE A 224 -4.88 8.63 10.95
C ILE A 224 -6.25 8.99 10.36
N SER A 225 -6.50 8.60 9.10
CA SER A 225 -7.78 8.82 8.42
C SER A 225 -8.86 7.82 8.87
N VAL A 226 -9.62 8.17 9.91
CA VAL A 226 -10.78 7.38 10.37
C VAL A 226 -11.83 7.15 9.28
N PRO A 227 -12.23 8.15 8.45
CA PRO A 227 -13.22 7.94 7.40
C PRO A 227 -12.83 6.87 6.38
N MET A 228 -11.53 6.84 6.01
CA MET A 228 -10.99 5.82 5.11
C MET A 228 -11.15 4.42 5.71
N MET A 229 -10.82 4.25 6.99
CA MET A 229 -10.96 2.95 7.68
C MET A 229 -12.42 2.51 7.84
N CYS A 230 -13.35 3.46 8.05
CA CYS A 230 -14.79 3.17 8.10
C CYS A 230 -15.33 2.62 6.77
N MET A 231 -14.83 3.08 5.62
CA MET A 231 -15.20 2.52 4.32
C MET A 231 -14.53 1.17 4.04
N GLN A 232 -13.24 1.04 4.38
CA GLN A 232 -12.47 -0.14 4.02
C GLN A 232 -12.77 -1.37 4.90
N THR A 233 -13.06 -1.18 6.19
CA THR A 233 -13.30 -2.32 7.10
C THR A 233 -14.50 -3.18 6.67
N PRO A 234 -15.69 -2.60 6.39
CA PRO A 234 -16.82 -3.38 5.84
C PRO A 234 -16.48 -3.95 4.46
N GLY A 235 -15.78 -3.19 3.61
CA GLY A 235 -15.33 -3.66 2.29
C GLY A 235 -14.46 -4.91 2.37
N ALA A 236 -13.57 -5.01 3.37
CA ALA A 236 -12.73 -6.19 3.59
C ALA A 236 -13.58 -7.43 3.97
N VAL A 237 -14.61 -7.26 4.81
CA VAL A 237 -15.54 -8.35 5.14
C VAL A 237 -16.28 -8.83 3.89
N ILE A 238 -16.83 -7.89 3.12
CA ILE A 238 -17.54 -8.19 1.87
C ILE A 238 -16.61 -8.89 0.86
N MET A 239 -15.36 -8.45 0.75
CA MET A 239 -14.34 -9.08 -0.09
C MET A 239 -14.07 -10.54 0.34
N CYS A 240 -13.91 -10.80 1.64
CA CYS A 240 -13.69 -12.15 2.14
C CYS A 240 -14.83 -13.09 1.76
N VAL A 241 -16.08 -12.66 2.01
CA VAL A 241 -17.27 -13.44 1.67
C VAL A 241 -17.36 -13.65 0.16
N SER A 242 -17.16 -12.59 -0.64
CA SER A 242 -17.19 -12.67 -2.10
C SER A 242 -16.19 -13.66 -2.67
N ILE A 243 -15.02 -13.84 -2.05
CA ILE A 243 -14.04 -14.84 -2.46
C ILE A 243 -14.38 -16.22 -1.93
N ALA A 244 -14.83 -16.33 -0.67
CA ALA A 244 -15.10 -17.59 -0.01
C ALA A 244 -16.26 -18.38 -0.66
N ILE A 245 -17.26 -17.67 -1.23
CA ILE A 245 -18.39 -18.31 -1.91
C ILE A 245 -18.08 -18.71 -3.36
N ARG A 246 -16.94 -18.29 -3.93
CA ARG A 246 -16.61 -18.61 -5.33
C ARG A 246 -16.18 -20.06 -5.49
N PRO A 247 -16.62 -20.72 -6.57
CA PRO A 247 -16.16 -22.07 -6.87
C PRO A 247 -14.65 -22.09 -7.15
N GLY A 248 -13.99 -23.15 -6.70
CA GLY A 248 -12.55 -23.36 -6.92
C GLY A 248 -11.63 -22.52 -6.02
N THR A 249 -12.17 -21.69 -5.11
CA THR A 249 -11.36 -21.03 -4.08
C THR A 249 -11.33 -21.87 -2.80
N ASN A 250 -10.40 -21.55 -1.89
CA ASN A 250 -10.34 -22.16 -0.58
C ASN A 250 -9.94 -21.12 0.47
N TRP A 251 -9.71 -21.54 1.71
CA TRP A 251 -9.35 -20.63 2.82
C TRP A 251 -8.10 -19.78 2.54
N THR A 252 -7.16 -20.30 1.76
CA THR A 252 -5.92 -19.59 1.40
C THR A 252 -6.16 -18.41 0.47
N SER A 253 -7.29 -18.41 -0.26
CA SER A 253 -7.68 -17.33 -1.17
C SER A 253 -8.24 -16.10 -0.46
N TRP A 254 -8.86 -16.28 0.71
CA TRP A 254 -9.48 -15.17 1.43
C TRP A 254 -8.77 -14.78 2.73
N ILE A 255 -7.89 -15.65 3.28
CA ILE A 255 -7.21 -15.43 4.56
C ILE A 255 -6.42 -14.13 4.64
N THR A 256 -5.82 -13.68 3.53
CA THR A 256 -5.09 -12.39 3.49
C THR A 256 -6.03 -11.22 3.76
N TYR A 257 -7.20 -11.20 3.11
CA TYR A 257 -8.17 -10.12 3.28
C TYR A 257 -8.82 -10.17 4.66
N ALA A 258 -9.04 -11.37 5.20
CA ALA A 258 -9.54 -11.54 6.57
C ALA A 258 -8.51 -11.02 7.58
N THR A 259 -7.23 -11.31 7.37
CA THR A 259 -6.13 -10.80 8.20
C THR A 259 -6.08 -9.27 8.14
N ALA A 260 -5.98 -8.69 6.93
CA ALA A 260 -5.96 -7.24 6.74
C ALA A 260 -7.19 -6.56 7.35
N GLY A 261 -8.39 -7.08 7.10
CA GLY A 261 -9.65 -6.58 7.65
C GLY A 261 -9.71 -6.66 9.17
N THR A 262 -9.14 -7.70 9.79
CA THR A 262 -9.07 -7.85 11.26
C THR A 262 -8.16 -6.79 11.88
N PHE A 263 -6.97 -6.60 11.32
CA PHE A 263 -6.04 -5.57 11.79
C PHE A 263 -6.62 -4.17 11.61
N GLN A 264 -7.21 -3.89 10.44
CA GLN A 264 -7.84 -2.60 10.15
C GLN A 264 -9.06 -2.35 11.03
N GLY A 265 -9.90 -3.37 11.25
CA GLY A 265 -11.05 -3.29 12.14
C GLY A 265 -10.64 -3.03 13.58
N THR A 266 -9.58 -3.69 14.06
CA THR A 266 -9.05 -3.45 15.41
C THR A 266 -8.53 -2.02 15.54
N LEU A 267 -7.76 -1.54 14.55
CA LEU A 267 -7.29 -0.16 14.54
C LEU A 267 -8.46 0.85 14.53
N LEU A 268 -9.50 0.59 13.76
CA LEU A 268 -10.71 1.42 13.71
C LEU A 268 -11.41 1.48 15.08
N ILE A 269 -11.62 0.33 15.72
CA ILE A 269 -12.22 0.25 17.06
C ILE A 269 -11.40 1.08 18.06
N MET A 270 -10.08 0.95 18.03
CA MET A 270 -9.23 1.71 18.94
C MET A 270 -9.30 3.21 18.64
N CYS A 271 -9.26 3.62 17.36
CA CYS A 271 -9.41 5.03 16.96
C CYS A 271 -10.73 5.63 17.44
N ILE A 272 -11.84 4.89 17.33
CA ILE A 272 -13.14 5.32 17.87
C ILE A 272 -13.07 5.46 19.39
N ALA A 273 -12.48 4.48 20.10
CA ALA A 273 -12.34 4.52 21.55
C ALA A 273 -11.51 5.73 22.03
N TRP A 274 -10.37 6.02 21.39
CA TRP A 274 -9.57 7.19 21.72
C TRP A 274 -10.27 8.49 21.37
N LYS A 275 -10.96 8.57 20.24
CA LYS A 275 -11.70 9.78 19.88
C LYS A 275 -12.81 10.10 20.89
N ILE A 276 -13.50 9.08 21.39
CA ILE A 276 -14.48 9.24 22.48
C ILE A 276 -13.79 9.74 23.76
N ARG A 277 -12.65 9.15 24.13
CA ARG A 277 -11.87 9.58 25.30
C ARG A 277 -11.34 11.02 25.16
N GLN A 278 -10.80 11.38 24.01
CA GLN A 278 -10.25 12.71 23.71
C GLN A 278 -11.34 13.77 23.78
N ARG A 279 -12.53 13.50 23.22
CA ARG A 279 -13.71 14.36 23.37
C ARG A 279 -14.10 14.56 24.84
N LYS A 280 -14.09 13.50 25.65
CA LYS A 280 -14.38 13.60 27.10
C LYS A 280 -13.34 14.43 27.86
N LEU A 281 -12.08 14.40 27.42
CA LEU A 281 -10.98 15.17 28.03
C LEU A 281 -10.84 16.58 27.45
N GLY A 282 -11.65 16.94 26.44
CA GLY A 282 -11.53 18.23 25.77
C GLY A 282 -10.20 18.41 25.06
N VAL A 283 -9.64 17.36 24.45
CA VAL A 283 -8.39 17.42 23.68
C VAL A 283 -8.59 17.03 22.22
N ASP A 284 -7.80 17.59 21.32
CA ASP A 284 -7.79 17.28 19.89
C ASP A 284 -7.13 15.92 19.58
N ASP A 285 -7.08 15.54 18.29
CA ASP A 285 -6.51 14.27 17.81
C ASP A 285 -5.01 14.14 18.12
N PHE A 286 -4.32 15.23 18.46
CA PHE A 286 -2.91 15.30 18.85
C PHE A 286 -2.69 15.48 20.36
N GLY A 287 -3.76 15.51 21.15
CA GLY A 287 -3.70 15.64 22.61
C GLY A 287 -3.57 17.07 23.11
N ARG A 288 -3.81 18.08 22.27
CA ARG A 288 -3.80 19.50 22.67
C ARG A 288 -5.18 19.88 23.20
N PRO A 289 -5.29 20.74 24.23
CA PRO A 289 -6.59 21.20 24.71
C PRO A 289 -7.39 21.87 23.59
N LEU A 290 -8.66 21.47 23.44
CA LEU A 290 -9.63 22.18 22.62
C LEU A 290 -9.86 23.52 23.31
N GLN A 291 -9.52 24.62 22.65
CA GLN A 291 -9.73 25.95 23.21
C GLN A 291 -11.20 26.13 23.58
N SER A 292 -11.47 26.23 24.89
CA SER A 292 -12.78 26.54 25.45
C SER A 292 -13.08 28.02 25.25
N GLY A 293 -13.54 28.38 24.05
CA GLY A 293 -14.35 29.57 23.76
C GLY A 293 -13.65 30.95 23.70
N SER A 294 -13.85 31.64 22.58
CA SER A 294 -14.29 33.05 22.62
C SER A 294 -15.34 33.28 21.54
N ALA A 295 -16.60 33.40 21.94
CA ALA A 295 -17.45 34.41 21.32
C ALA A 295 -16.73 35.77 21.48
N THR A 296 -16.78 36.59 20.43
CA THR A 296 -16.28 37.98 20.34
C THR A 296 -14.78 38.22 20.55
N ALA A 297 -14.00 38.22 19.46
CA ALA A 297 -12.86 39.13 19.27
C ALA A 297 -12.45 39.17 17.79
N ASN A 298 -12.97 40.19 17.09
CA ASN A 298 -12.57 40.76 15.80
C ASN A 298 -11.43 40.07 15.04
N GLU A 299 -11.81 39.42 13.94
CA GLU A 299 -10.97 39.20 12.77
C GLU A 299 -10.66 40.55 12.12
N ARG A 300 -9.65 41.25 12.64
CA ARG A 300 -8.85 42.32 11.99
C ARG A 300 -7.76 42.77 12.95
N THR A 301 -6.65 42.03 12.97
CA THR A 301 -5.37 42.61 13.35
C THR A 301 -4.37 42.16 12.30
N ALA A 302 -4.22 43.01 11.28
CA ALA A 302 -3.13 42.95 10.33
C ALA A 302 -1.81 43.16 11.08
N LEU A 303 -0.80 42.39 10.69
CA LEU A 303 0.58 42.49 11.17
C LEU A 303 1.13 43.90 10.94
N ILE A 304 1.69 44.48 12.00
CA ILE A 304 2.29 45.81 12.07
C ILE A 304 3.71 45.77 11.48
N ASN A 305 4.00 46.78 10.65
CA ASN A 305 5.28 47.40 10.29
C ASN A 305 6.36 46.57 9.54
N ALA A 306 6.56 46.95 8.27
CA ALA A 306 7.88 47.16 7.72
C ALA A 306 8.09 48.68 7.56
N ASP A 307 9.09 49.19 8.28
CA ASP A 307 9.60 50.57 8.22
C ASP A 307 10.10 50.97 6.82
N GLY A 308 10.09 52.28 6.54
CA GLY A 308 11.24 52.92 5.89
C GLY A 308 10.99 53.74 4.61
N THR A 309 10.76 55.05 4.80
CA THR A 309 11.47 56.17 4.12
C THR A 309 11.56 56.25 2.58
N ALA A 310 10.95 57.30 2.00
CA ALA A 310 11.44 58.14 0.88
C ALA A 310 10.34 59.19 0.56
N SER A 311 10.44 60.46 0.98
CA SER A 311 11.13 61.60 0.34
C SER A 311 10.37 62.21 -0.85
N GLU A 312 10.15 63.53 -0.72
CA GLU A 312 9.61 64.55 -1.66
C GLU A 312 8.08 64.69 -1.80
#